data_AF-A0A2V1CJN7-F1
#
_entry.id   AF-A0A2V1CJN7-F1
#
_cell.length_a   1.000
_cell.length_b   1.000
_cell.length_c   1.000
_cell.angle_alpha   90.00
_cell.angle_beta   90.00
_cell.angle_gamma   90.00
#
_symmetry.space_group_name_H-M   'P 1'
#
loop_
_entity.id
_entity.type
_entity.pdbx_description
1 polymer ?
#
loop_
_entity_poly.entity_id
_entity_poly.type
_entity_poly.pdbx_seq_one_letter_code
_entity_poly.pdbx_strand_id
1 'polypeptide(L)'
;MKLSTFMSKLALLAAFILLLAIEVAMAIPTPKGTSLTERVSDIPEHYNIVPLVITGTIDGVAINHTGTIQQVFAQLDAEDNDFKLSDLGARDVPDLHPRDTSYMTDVNCIPVNGQNWNRANQGAIREGINYLRRGYMSCWVNAHSCARVSCSWDSGIYFCNNNNYNVGHPCFQISDYAQAILDKCKYQKNMWADKEVGGQAWDNGNWNVPVHKDRC
;
A
#
# COMPACT_ATOMS: atom_id res chain seq x y z
N MET A 1 -25.41 68.30 29.92
CA MET A 1 -24.99 67.83 28.58
C MET A 1 -24.21 66.49 28.67
N LYS A 2 -24.82 65.44 29.24
CA LYS A 2 -24.18 64.11 29.45
C LYS A 2 -25.11 62.92 29.17
N LEU A 3 -26.34 63.15 28.70
CA LEU A 3 -27.34 62.09 28.46
C LEU A 3 -27.33 61.56 27.02
N SER A 4 -26.90 62.38 26.05
CA SER A 4 -26.92 62.05 24.60
C SER A 4 -25.84 61.03 24.20
N THR A 5 -24.68 61.03 24.87
CA THR A 5 -23.56 60.13 24.54
C THR A 5 -23.75 58.70 25.06
N PHE A 6 -24.63 58.48 26.04
CA PHE A 6 -24.87 57.15 26.62
C PHE A 6 -25.84 56.32 25.76
N MET A 7 -26.86 56.96 25.17
CA MET A 7 -27.82 56.28 24.28
C MET A 7 -27.21 55.90 22.92
N SER A 8 -26.23 56.66 22.42
CA SER A 8 -25.49 56.31 21.19
C SER A 8 -24.65 55.04 21.35
N LYS A 9 -24.03 54.83 22.52
CA LYS A 9 -23.22 53.63 22.78
C LYS A 9 -24.07 52.38 23.01
N LEU A 10 -25.27 52.52 23.59
CA LEU A 10 -26.21 51.41 23.74
C LEU A 10 -26.79 50.94 22.39
N ALA A 11 -27.06 51.87 21.46
CA ALA A 11 -27.53 51.54 20.11
C ALA A 11 -26.44 50.81 19.29
N LEU A 12 -25.16 51.15 19.48
CA LEU A 12 -24.03 50.48 18.83
C LEU A 12 -23.74 49.07 19.38
N LEU A 13 -24.02 48.83 20.68
CA LEU A 13 -23.90 47.50 21.29
C LEU A 13 -25.05 46.56 20.89
N ALA A 14 -26.27 47.09 20.71
CA ALA A 14 -27.40 46.32 20.19
C ALA A 14 -27.21 45.91 18.71
N ALA A 15 -26.51 46.72 17.91
CA ALA A 15 -26.18 46.40 16.53
C ALA A 15 -25.08 45.32 16.39
N PHE A 16 -24.24 45.13 17.42
CA PHE A 16 -23.19 44.09 17.41
C PHE A 16 -23.67 42.73 17.92
N ILE A 17 -24.74 42.69 18.73
CA ILE A 17 -25.31 41.44 19.26
C ILE A 17 -26.36 40.83 18.32
N LEU A 18 -26.85 41.59 17.33
CA LEU A 18 -27.73 41.10 16.26
C LEU A 18 -26.96 40.58 15.02
N LEU A 19 -25.68 40.27 15.15
CA LEU A 19 -24.82 39.66 14.11
C LEU A 19 -24.40 38.22 14.44
N LEU A 20 -24.96 37.64 15.50
CA LEU A 20 -24.87 36.21 15.80
C LEU A 20 -26.07 35.49 15.19
N ALA A 21 -25.77 34.47 14.38
CA ALA A 21 -26.68 33.54 13.69
C ALA A 21 -27.19 33.97 12.30
N ILE A 22 -26.25 34.21 11.38
CA ILE A 22 -26.42 33.63 10.04
C ILE A 22 -25.29 32.62 9.86
N GLU A 23 -25.53 31.39 10.31
CA GLU A 23 -24.80 30.26 9.74
C GLU A 23 -25.32 30.10 8.31
N VAL A 24 -24.65 30.75 7.36
CA VAL A 24 -24.64 30.21 6.02
C VAL A 24 -23.85 28.91 6.16
N ALA A 25 -24.57 27.81 6.37
CA ALA A 25 -24.08 26.48 6.07
C ALA A 25 -23.80 26.47 4.58
N MET A 26 -22.65 27.02 4.18
CA MET A 26 -22.00 26.56 2.98
C MET A 26 -21.67 25.11 3.30
N ALA A 27 -22.57 24.22 2.88
CA ALA A 27 -22.22 22.85 2.63
C ALA A 27 -21.08 22.92 1.61
N ILE A 28 -19.85 23.07 2.09
CA ILE A 28 -18.69 22.57 1.39
C ILE A 28 -19.13 21.17 1.05
N PRO A 29 -19.26 20.79 -0.23
CA PRO A 29 -19.36 19.38 -0.52
C PRO A 29 -18.05 18.84 0.04
N THR A 30 -18.09 18.28 1.24
CA THR A 30 -17.17 17.21 1.63
C THR A 30 -17.10 16.39 0.37
N PRO A 31 -15.91 16.21 -0.25
CA PRO A 31 -15.83 15.29 -1.36
C PRO A 31 -16.50 14.06 -0.80
N LYS A 32 -17.67 13.70 -1.37
CA LYS A 32 -18.39 12.51 -0.95
C LYS A 32 -17.27 11.52 -0.96
N GLY A 33 -16.90 11.04 0.23
CA GLY A 33 -16.01 9.92 0.38
C GLY A 33 -16.70 8.93 -0.49
N THR A 34 -16.20 8.82 -1.72
CA THR A 34 -16.70 7.85 -2.64
C THR A 34 -16.09 6.67 -1.95
N SER A 35 -16.88 6.08 -1.05
CA SER A 35 -16.82 4.67 -0.80
C SER A 35 -17.12 4.10 -2.18
N LEU A 36 -16.10 4.15 -3.02
CA LEU A 36 -15.69 3.00 -3.75
C LEU A 36 -15.63 1.96 -2.63
N THR A 37 -16.73 1.25 -2.43
CA THR A 37 -16.64 -0.20 -2.49
C THR A 37 -15.92 -0.49 -3.80
N GLU A 38 -14.60 -0.27 -3.77
CA GLU A 38 -13.63 -0.81 -4.67
C GLU A 38 -14.02 -2.27 -4.71
N ARG A 39 -14.34 -2.78 -5.90
CA ARG A 39 -14.55 -4.20 -6.03
C ARG A 39 -13.20 -4.86 -5.76
N VAL A 40 -12.93 -5.09 -4.49
CA VAL A 40 -11.95 -6.02 -3.97
C VAL A 40 -12.52 -7.40 -4.28
N SER A 41 -12.49 -7.78 -5.54
CA SER A 41 -13.01 -9.08 -5.99
C SER A 41 -11.92 -9.79 -6.74
N ASP A 42 -10.90 -10.20 -5.98
CA ASP A 42 -9.92 -11.23 -6.33
C ASP A 42 -9.06 -11.51 -5.09
N ILE A 43 -9.67 -11.67 -3.92
CA ILE A 43 -8.97 -11.94 -2.65
C ILE A 43 -9.55 -13.22 -2.05
N PRO A 44 -8.73 -14.05 -1.37
CA PRO A 44 -9.23 -15.25 -0.77
C PRO A 44 -10.44 -14.92 0.11
N GLU A 45 -11.50 -15.73 -0.03
CA GLU A 45 -12.70 -15.62 0.77
C GLU A 45 -12.28 -15.48 2.26
N HIS A 46 -12.88 -14.53 2.98
CA HIS A 46 -12.65 -14.22 4.41
C HIS A 46 -11.45 -13.31 4.79
N TYR A 47 -10.76 -12.66 3.86
CA TYR A 47 -9.72 -11.67 4.21
C TYR A 47 -10.18 -10.22 4.06
N ASN A 48 -9.77 -9.37 5.01
CA ASN A 48 -9.85 -7.91 4.86
C ASN A 48 -8.57 -7.40 4.20
N ILE A 49 -8.71 -6.50 3.22
CA ILE A 49 -7.59 -5.67 2.78
C ILE A 49 -7.38 -4.55 3.76
N VAL A 50 -6.17 -4.49 4.30
CA VAL A 50 -5.71 -3.41 5.16
C VAL A 50 -4.54 -2.70 4.48
N PRO A 51 -4.34 -1.40 4.76
CA PRO A 51 -3.11 -0.73 4.39
C PRO A 51 -1.90 -1.48 4.97
N LEU A 52 -0.88 -1.69 4.15
CA LEU A 52 0.40 -2.20 4.63
C LEU A 52 1.04 -1.13 5.53
N VAL A 53 1.58 -1.54 6.68
CA VAL A 53 2.41 -0.68 7.52
C VAL A 53 3.88 -0.97 7.20
N ILE A 54 4.64 0.06 6.83
CA ILE A 54 6.07 -0.04 6.54
C ILE A 54 6.85 0.74 7.58
N THR A 55 7.79 0.07 8.23
CA THR A 55 8.66 0.66 9.25
C THR A 55 10.13 0.38 8.96
N GLY A 56 11.05 1.21 9.43
CA GLY A 56 12.49 0.94 9.36
C GLY A 56 13.27 2.18 8.94
N THR A 57 14.32 2.00 8.16
CA THR A 57 15.13 3.10 7.65
C THR A 57 15.52 2.86 6.19
N ILE A 58 15.49 3.91 5.37
CA ILE A 58 16.07 3.92 4.03
C ILE A 58 17.01 5.12 3.95
N ASP A 59 18.27 4.86 3.58
CA ASP A 59 19.30 5.91 3.47
C ASP A 59 19.38 6.84 4.71
N GLY A 60 19.24 6.25 5.90
CA GLY A 60 19.23 6.99 7.17
C GLY A 60 17.90 7.69 7.51
N VAL A 61 16.96 7.78 6.58
CA VAL A 61 15.62 8.35 6.82
C VAL A 61 14.72 7.32 7.47
N ALA A 62 14.13 7.66 8.61
CA ALA A 62 13.20 6.80 9.34
C ALA A 62 11.85 6.70 8.61
N ILE A 63 11.29 5.49 8.57
CA ILE A 63 10.02 5.19 7.91
C ILE A 63 9.03 4.70 8.95
N ASN A 64 7.83 5.30 8.94
CA ASN A 64 6.66 4.82 9.64
C ASN A 64 5.40 5.25 8.86
N HIS A 65 5.18 4.59 7.73
CA HIS A 65 4.18 5.00 6.74
C HIS A 65 3.21 3.86 6.44
N THR A 66 2.09 4.22 5.81
CA THR A 66 1.10 3.23 5.34
C THR A 66 0.82 3.41 3.86
N GLY A 67 0.62 2.29 3.17
CA GLY A 67 0.38 2.25 1.72
C GLY A 67 1.24 1.20 1.03
N THR A 68 1.13 1.12 -0.30
CA THR A 68 2.05 0.31 -1.10
C THR A 68 3.47 0.87 -1.03
N ILE A 69 4.46 0.05 -1.37
CA ILE A 69 5.86 0.47 -1.36
C ILE A 69 6.11 1.68 -2.27
N GLN A 70 5.44 1.76 -3.42
CA GLN A 70 5.52 2.92 -4.31
C GLN A 70 4.90 4.18 -3.68
N GLN A 71 3.77 4.04 -2.98
CA GLN A 71 3.13 5.17 -2.28
C GLN A 71 4.01 5.69 -1.15
N VAL A 72 4.62 4.80 -0.36
CA VAL A 72 5.53 5.19 0.73
C VAL A 72 6.76 5.91 0.18
N PHE A 73 7.34 5.44 -0.93
CA PHE A 73 8.49 6.13 -1.53
C PHE A 73 8.11 7.51 -2.09
N ALA A 74 6.90 7.65 -2.64
CA ALA A 74 6.39 8.94 -3.08
C ALA A 74 6.11 9.90 -1.91
N GLN A 75 5.67 9.38 -0.75
CA GLN A 75 5.52 10.18 0.48
C GLN A 75 6.87 10.69 0.96
N LEU A 76 7.89 9.82 1.04
CA LEU A 76 9.23 10.20 1.48
C LEU A 76 9.87 11.27 0.56
N ASP A 77 9.75 11.13 -0.76
CA ASP A 77 10.27 12.11 -1.73
C ASP A 77 9.57 13.47 -1.65
N ALA A 78 8.32 13.50 -1.19
CA ALA A 78 7.57 14.74 -0.99
C ALA A 78 7.84 15.40 0.37
N GLU A 79 8.19 14.62 1.40
CA GLU A 79 8.39 15.10 2.77
C GLU A 79 9.83 15.54 3.04
N ASP A 80 10.81 14.89 2.40
CA ASP A 80 12.23 15.12 2.65
C ASP A 80 12.96 15.53 1.36
N ASN A 81 13.52 16.74 1.37
CA ASN A 81 14.27 17.27 0.23
C ASN A 81 15.60 16.53 0.01
N ASP A 82 16.17 15.92 1.04
CA ASP A 82 17.42 15.15 0.98
C ASP A 82 17.16 13.70 0.57
N PHE A 83 15.97 13.16 0.81
CA PHE A 83 15.57 11.88 0.23
C PHE A 83 15.29 12.05 -1.26
N LYS A 84 15.94 11.24 -2.10
CA LYS A 84 15.62 11.15 -3.51
C LYS A 84 15.52 9.70 -3.91
N LEU A 85 14.37 9.31 -4.47
CA LEU A 85 14.18 7.94 -4.96
C LEU A 85 15.24 7.55 -6.02
N SER A 86 15.76 8.52 -6.77
CA SER A 86 16.87 8.32 -7.71
C SER A 86 18.17 7.90 -7.04
N ASP A 87 18.38 8.32 -5.80
CA ASP A 87 19.62 8.12 -5.07
C ASP A 87 19.67 6.72 -4.46
N LEU A 88 18.49 6.13 -4.23
CA LEU A 88 18.27 4.70 -4.01
C LEU A 88 18.52 3.83 -5.25
N GLY A 89 19.25 4.36 -6.25
CA GLY A 89 19.80 3.58 -7.35
C GLY A 89 20.57 2.35 -6.84
N ALA A 90 21.04 1.49 -7.76
CA ALA A 90 21.62 0.16 -7.49
C ALA A 90 22.81 0.09 -6.49
N ARG A 91 23.15 1.18 -5.80
CA ARG A 91 24.20 1.33 -4.79
C ARG A 91 23.86 0.76 -3.42
N ASP A 92 22.57 0.58 -3.08
CA ASP A 92 22.15 -0.01 -1.80
C ASP A 92 21.01 -1.03 -1.97
N VAL A 93 21.18 -1.95 -2.92
CA VAL A 93 20.60 -3.29 -2.73
C VAL A 93 21.67 -4.04 -1.96
N PRO A 94 21.57 -4.18 -0.62
CA PRO A 94 22.50 -5.04 0.10
C PRO A 94 22.50 -6.37 -0.63
N ASP A 95 23.70 -6.81 -1.03
CA ASP A 95 24.02 -8.10 -1.65
C ASP A 95 22.77 -8.95 -1.77
N LEU A 96 22.08 -8.90 -2.93
CA LEU A 96 20.74 -9.46 -3.17
C LEU A 96 20.54 -10.63 -2.22
N HIS A 97 19.88 -10.39 -1.07
CA HIS A 97 19.98 -11.32 0.06
C HIS A 97 19.79 -12.72 -0.51
N PRO A 98 20.81 -13.61 -0.47
CA PRO A 98 20.80 -14.80 -1.29
C PRO A 98 19.48 -15.46 -1.08
N ARG A 99 18.72 -15.63 -2.17
CA ARG A 99 17.33 -16.02 -2.09
C ARG A 99 17.24 -17.27 -1.24
N ASP A 100 16.75 -17.11 -0.02
CA ASP A 100 16.48 -18.23 0.84
C ASP A 100 15.06 -18.67 0.54
N THR A 101 14.89 -19.96 0.33
CA THR A 101 13.59 -20.57 0.04
C THR A 101 13.28 -21.66 1.04
N SER A 102 14.13 -21.84 2.06
CA SER A 102 13.97 -22.85 3.11
C SER A 102 12.70 -22.65 3.93
N TYR A 103 12.20 -21.43 4.00
CA TYR A 103 10.95 -21.06 4.65
C TYR A 103 9.69 -21.26 3.76
N MET A 104 9.86 -21.39 2.44
CA MET A 104 8.74 -21.58 1.52
C MET A 104 8.27 -23.04 1.55
N THR A 105 7.00 -23.27 1.87
CA THR A 105 6.41 -24.61 1.85
C THR A 105 5.86 -24.98 0.48
N ASP A 106 5.36 -23.99 -0.27
CA ASP A 106 4.76 -24.24 -1.59
C ASP A 106 4.75 -22.98 -2.46
N VAL A 107 4.72 -23.17 -3.78
CA VAL A 107 4.53 -22.13 -4.79
C VAL A 107 3.53 -22.64 -5.84
N ASN A 108 2.28 -22.20 -5.74
CA ASN A 108 1.18 -22.59 -6.61
C ASN A 108 0.98 -21.58 -7.72
N CYS A 109 0.99 -22.01 -8.98
CA CYS A 109 0.69 -21.14 -10.11
C CYS A 109 -0.81 -21.05 -10.36
N ILE A 110 -1.30 -19.93 -10.88
CA ILE A 110 -2.71 -19.82 -11.32
C ILE A 110 -3.03 -20.95 -12.32
N PRO A 111 -4.17 -21.64 -12.23
CA PRO A 111 -5.24 -21.44 -11.24
C PRO A 111 -4.87 -21.94 -9.83
N VAL A 112 -5.14 -21.11 -8.82
CA VAL A 112 -4.98 -21.46 -7.41
C VAL A 112 -6.34 -21.89 -6.87
N ASN A 113 -6.40 -23.01 -6.15
CA ASN A 113 -7.67 -23.55 -5.64
C ASN A 113 -8.38 -22.53 -4.73
N GLY A 114 -9.69 -22.35 -4.93
CA GLY A 114 -10.49 -21.37 -4.20
C GLY A 114 -10.24 -19.90 -4.61
N GLN A 115 -9.47 -19.64 -5.67
CA GLN A 115 -9.19 -18.29 -6.17
C GLN A 115 -9.65 -18.15 -7.63
N ASN A 116 -10.15 -16.96 -7.97
CA ASN A 116 -10.55 -16.62 -9.35
C ASN A 116 -9.60 -15.61 -10.01
N TRP A 117 -8.31 -15.77 -9.76
CA TRP A 117 -7.31 -14.78 -10.17
C TRP A 117 -6.93 -14.83 -11.63
N ASN A 118 -6.68 -13.65 -12.19
CA ASN A 118 -6.01 -13.48 -13.48
C ASN A 118 -4.52 -13.20 -13.30
N ARG A 119 -3.73 -13.47 -14.34
CA ARG A 119 -2.28 -13.23 -14.31
C ARG A 119 -1.96 -11.73 -14.47
N ALA A 120 -0.95 -11.28 -13.73
CA ALA A 120 -0.40 -9.93 -13.77
C ALA A 120 0.67 -9.77 -14.86
N ASN A 121 0.98 -8.52 -15.22
CA ASN A 121 2.08 -8.20 -16.12
C ASN A 121 3.44 -8.55 -15.47
N GLN A 122 4.26 -9.35 -16.14
CA GLN A 122 5.54 -9.81 -15.58
C GLN A 122 6.55 -8.68 -15.35
N GLY A 123 6.51 -7.62 -16.15
CA GLY A 123 7.38 -6.44 -16.00
C GLY A 123 7.03 -5.64 -14.74
N ALA A 124 5.75 -5.38 -14.54
CA ALA A 124 5.24 -4.66 -13.36
C ALA A 124 5.53 -5.41 -12.05
N ILE A 125 5.37 -6.74 -12.03
CA ILE A 125 5.73 -7.55 -10.85
C ILE A 125 7.24 -7.50 -10.57
N ARG A 126 8.08 -7.55 -11.61
CA ARG A 126 9.54 -7.38 -11.46
C ARG A 126 9.89 -6.02 -10.88
N GLU A 127 9.23 -4.97 -11.33
CA GLU A 127 9.40 -3.62 -10.79
C GLU A 127 9.03 -3.59 -9.30
N GLY A 128 7.87 -4.13 -8.92
CA GLY A 128 7.45 -4.23 -7.51
C GLY A 128 8.45 -4.99 -6.63
N ILE A 129 9.01 -6.10 -7.12
CA ILE A 129 10.09 -6.83 -6.45
C ILE A 129 11.31 -5.92 -6.22
N ASN A 130 11.70 -5.13 -7.22
CA ASN A 130 12.84 -4.22 -7.10
C ASN A 130 12.59 -3.12 -6.06
N TYR A 131 11.37 -2.57 -5.99
CA TYR A 131 11.01 -1.59 -4.94
C TYR A 131 11.17 -2.20 -3.53
N LEU A 132 10.70 -3.43 -3.34
CA LEU A 132 10.75 -4.09 -2.03
C LEU A 132 12.16 -4.46 -1.55
N ARG A 133 13.13 -4.50 -2.48
CA ARG A 133 14.54 -4.77 -2.18
C ARG A 133 15.34 -3.50 -1.84
N ARG A 134 14.75 -2.31 -1.97
CA ARG A 134 15.44 -1.03 -1.70
C ARG A 134 15.40 -0.72 -0.20
N GLY A 135 16.48 -1.08 0.49
CA GLY A 135 16.69 -0.76 1.91
C GLY A 135 16.15 -1.79 2.91
N TYR A 136 16.39 -1.50 4.19
CA TYR A 136 16.05 -2.37 5.31
C TYR A 136 14.72 -1.93 5.95
N MET A 137 13.64 -2.35 5.32
CA MET A 137 12.27 -2.09 5.78
C MET A 137 11.63 -3.36 6.31
N SER A 138 10.75 -3.20 7.29
CA SER A 138 9.81 -4.21 7.77
C SER A 138 8.41 -3.90 7.28
N CYS A 139 7.76 -4.90 6.71
CA CYS A 139 6.41 -4.88 6.17
C CYS A 139 5.50 -5.63 7.14
N TRP A 140 4.46 -4.96 7.64
CA TRP A 140 3.58 -5.48 8.69
C TRP A 140 2.14 -5.63 8.22
N VAL A 141 1.51 -6.75 8.62
CA VAL A 141 0.11 -7.05 8.32
C VAL A 141 -0.59 -7.58 9.57
N ASN A 142 -1.80 -7.08 9.80
CA ASN A 142 -2.63 -7.48 10.93
C ASN A 142 -3.07 -8.96 10.83
N ALA A 143 -3.51 -9.53 11.94
CA ALA A 143 -4.15 -10.85 11.96
C ALA A 143 -5.28 -10.97 10.92
N HIS A 144 -5.38 -12.14 10.27
CA HIS A 144 -6.43 -12.47 9.29
C HIS A 144 -6.65 -11.41 8.19
N SER A 145 -5.58 -10.75 7.78
CA SER A 145 -5.63 -9.65 6.83
C SER A 145 -4.63 -9.86 5.71
N CYS A 146 -4.91 -9.26 4.57
CA CYS A 146 -3.97 -9.11 3.48
C CYS A 146 -3.68 -7.64 3.30
N ALA A 147 -2.45 -7.30 2.93
CA ALA A 147 -2.12 -5.95 2.50
C ALA A 147 -1.54 -5.98 1.09
N ARG A 148 -1.92 -4.99 0.29
CA ARG A 148 -1.33 -4.79 -1.02
C ARG A 148 0.03 -4.13 -0.83
N VAL A 149 1.07 -4.86 -1.18
CA VAL A 149 2.46 -4.46 -0.95
C VAL A 149 2.97 -3.63 -2.11
N SER A 150 2.62 -4.00 -3.34
CA SER A 150 2.98 -3.29 -4.56
C SER A 150 1.80 -3.29 -5.53
N CYS A 151 1.63 -2.18 -6.23
CA CYS A 151 0.69 -2.05 -7.33
C CYS A 151 1.27 -1.18 -8.44
N SER A 152 1.39 -1.72 -9.65
CA SER A 152 1.58 -0.94 -10.86
C SER A 152 0.99 -1.66 -12.06
N TRP A 153 0.48 -0.94 -13.07
CA TRP A 153 -0.02 -1.52 -14.32
C TRP A 153 -0.99 -2.71 -14.13
N ASP A 154 -2.00 -2.53 -13.28
CA ASP A 154 -2.96 -3.56 -12.87
C ASP A 154 -2.34 -4.86 -12.34
N SER A 155 -1.16 -4.77 -11.72
CA SER A 155 -0.38 -5.92 -11.25
C SER A 155 -0.07 -5.79 -9.76
N GLY A 156 -0.65 -6.69 -8.96
CA GLY A 156 -0.57 -6.67 -7.51
C GLY A 156 0.39 -7.71 -6.93
N ILE A 157 1.15 -7.29 -5.91
CA ILE A 157 1.83 -8.19 -4.97
C ILE A 157 1.18 -7.98 -3.60
N TYR A 158 0.81 -9.07 -2.93
CA TYR A 158 0.18 -9.03 -1.61
C TYR A 158 1.03 -9.72 -0.56
N PHE A 159 0.80 -9.33 0.69
CA PHE A 159 1.27 -10.04 1.87
C PHE A 159 0.07 -10.36 2.74
N CYS A 160 -0.21 -11.65 2.90
CA CYS A 160 -1.39 -12.17 3.57
C CYS A 160 -1.00 -12.92 4.84
N ASN A 161 -1.65 -12.58 5.94
CA ASN A 161 -1.41 -13.14 7.24
C ASN A 161 -2.58 -14.01 7.70
N ASN A 162 -2.35 -15.32 7.80
CA ASN A 162 -3.36 -16.27 8.26
C ASN A 162 -3.31 -16.50 9.78
N ASN A 163 -2.39 -15.83 10.50
CA ASN A 163 -2.26 -15.95 11.95
C ASN A 163 -3.31 -15.13 12.70
N ASN A 164 -3.48 -15.47 13.98
CA ASN A 164 -4.31 -14.74 14.93
C ASN A 164 -3.56 -13.55 15.59
N TYR A 165 -2.36 -13.22 15.11
CA TYR A 165 -1.50 -12.15 15.61
C TYR A 165 -0.87 -11.40 14.44
N ASN A 166 -0.38 -10.19 14.70
CA ASN A 166 0.27 -9.36 13.69
C ASN A 166 1.63 -9.96 13.29
N VAL A 167 1.90 -9.99 11.98
CA VAL A 167 3.17 -10.48 11.44
C VAL A 167 3.93 -9.33 10.80
N GLY A 168 5.24 -9.33 10.99
CA GLY A 168 6.16 -8.37 10.39
C GLY A 168 7.36 -9.12 9.82
N HIS A 169 7.65 -8.89 8.55
CA HIS A 169 8.79 -9.49 7.87
C HIS A 169 9.58 -8.42 7.14
N PRO A 170 10.90 -8.60 6.95
CA PRO A 170 11.64 -7.74 6.05
C PRO A 170 10.96 -7.68 4.68
N CYS A 171 10.78 -6.49 4.12
CA CYS A 171 10.08 -6.34 2.83
C CYS A 171 10.81 -7.08 1.69
N PHE A 172 12.14 -7.23 1.78
CA PHE A 172 12.90 -8.05 0.84
C PHE A 172 12.49 -9.54 0.89
N GLN A 173 12.08 -10.07 2.05
CA GLN A 173 11.62 -11.45 2.15
C GLN A 173 10.33 -11.64 1.34
N ILE A 174 9.38 -10.69 1.42
CA ILE A 174 8.19 -10.68 0.56
C ILE A 174 8.58 -10.68 -0.93
N SER A 175 9.64 -9.94 -1.28
CA SER A 175 10.19 -9.91 -2.63
C SER A 175 10.74 -11.27 -3.08
N ASP A 176 11.30 -12.09 -2.18
CA ASP A 176 11.80 -13.43 -2.50
C ASP A 176 10.68 -14.38 -2.90
N TYR A 177 9.55 -14.31 -2.19
CA TYR A 177 8.31 -15.03 -2.48
C TYR A 177 7.71 -14.61 -3.83
N ALA A 178 7.56 -13.30 -4.06
CA ALA A 178 7.07 -12.78 -5.34
C ALA A 178 8.01 -13.17 -6.50
N GLN A 179 9.32 -13.13 -6.28
CA GLN A 179 10.32 -13.59 -7.24
C GLN A 179 10.14 -15.10 -7.50
N ALA A 180 9.77 -15.92 -6.50
CA ALA A 180 9.64 -17.37 -6.66
C ALA A 180 8.47 -17.72 -7.57
N ILE A 181 7.36 -16.99 -7.40
CA ILE A 181 6.22 -17.01 -8.32
C ILE A 181 6.65 -16.49 -9.68
N LEU A 182 7.42 -15.39 -9.73
CA LEU A 182 7.94 -14.86 -10.98
C LEU A 182 8.77 -15.89 -11.72
N ASP A 183 9.59 -16.70 -11.06
CA ASP A 183 10.44 -17.69 -11.72
C ASP A 183 9.66 -18.94 -12.15
N LYS A 184 8.78 -19.45 -11.29
CA LYS A 184 8.05 -20.71 -11.49
C LYS A 184 6.80 -20.54 -12.36
N CYS A 185 6.09 -19.42 -12.22
CA CYS A 185 4.72 -19.24 -12.71
C CYS A 185 4.61 -18.24 -13.87
N LYS A 186 5.66 -18.14 -14.69
CA LYS A 186 5.63 -17.38 -15.95
C LYS A 186 4.69 -18.04 -16.93
N TYR A 187 3.94 -17.22 -17.65
CA TYR A 187 3.07 -17.65 -18.72
C TYR A 187 3.20 -16.70 -19.90
N GLN A 188 3.21 -17.26 -21.10
CA GLN A 188 3.13 -16.47 -22.32
C GLN A 188 2.29 -17.29 -23.30
N LYS A 189 1.13 -16.75 -23.72
CA LYS A 189 0.18 -17.48 -24.55
C LYS A 189 0.78 -17.89 -25.91
N ASN A 190 1.61 -17.01 -26.47
CA ASN A 190 2.37 -17.23 -27.71
C ASN A 190 3.54 -16.22 -27.76
N MET A 191 4.39 -16.33 -28.78
CA MET A 191 5.62 -15.51 -28.89
C MET A 191 5.38 -13.98 -28.95
N TRP A 192 4.17 -13.55 -29.29
CA TRP A 192 3.78 -12.14 -29.47
C TRP A 192 2.92 -11.60 -28.32
N ALA A 193 2.44 -12.47 -27.45
CA ALA A 193 1.64 -12.08 -26.29
C ALA A 193 2.55 -11.51 -25.19
N ASP A 194 1.98 -10.62 -24.38
CA ASP A 194 2.64 -10.13 -23.19
C ASP A 194 3.02 -11.28 -22.26
N LYS A 195 4.14 -11.11 -21.55
CA LYS A 195 4.57 -12.05 -20.52
C LYS A 195 3.78 -11.77 -19.26
N GLU A 196 3.13 -12.81 -18.76
CA GLU A 196 2.28 -12.74 -17.60
C GLU A 196 2.82 -13.66 -16.50
N VAL A 197 2.40 -13.40 -15.27
CA VAL A 197 2.79 -14.16 -14.08
C VAL A 197 1.63 -14.19 -13.11
N GLY A 198 1.48 -15.28 -12.36
CA GLY A 198 0.62 -15.25 -11.19
C GLY A 198 0.55 -16.57 -10.45
N GLY A 199 0.33 -16.46 -9.15
CA GLY A 199 0.36 -17.59 -8.23
C GLY A 199 0.33 -17.16 -6.77
N GLN A 200 0.59 -18.11 -5.88
CA GLN A 200 0.65 -17.95 -4.44
C GLN A 200 1.84 -18.73 -3.88
N ALA A 201 2.67 -18.08 -3.08
CA ALA A 201 3.76 -18.72 -2.38
C ALA A 201 3.49 -18.72 -0.87
N TRP A 202 3.64 -19.89 -0.23
CA TRP A 202 3.28 -20.15 1.17
C TRP A 202 4.52 -20.27 2.06
N ASP A 203 4.45 -19.69 3.26
CA ASP A 203 5.48 -19.76 4.29
C ASP A 203 5.09 -20.76 5.40
N ASN A 204 6.07 -21.41 6.02
CA ASN A 204 5.83 -22.34 7.14
C ASN A 204 5.33 -21.65 8.43
N GLY A 205 5.42 -20.33 8.51
CA GLY A 205 4.91 -19.45 9.56
C GLY A 205 3.46 -18.98 9.34
N ASN A 206 2.69 -19.68 8.50
CA ASN A 206 1.25 -19.44 8.31
C ASN A 206 0.92 -18.04 7.77
N TRP A 207 1.68 -17.61 6.76
CA TRP A 207 1.41 -16.45 5.92
C TRP A 207 1.76 -16.78 4.47
N ASN A 208 1.36 -15.94 3.53
CA ASN A 208 1.62 -16.18 2.10
C ASN A 208 1.71 -14.89 1.29
N VAL A 209 2.21 -15.03 0.07
CA VAL A 209 2.34 -13.95 -0.93
C VAL A 209 1.58 -14.36 -2.19
N PRO A 210 0.40 -13.76 -2.41
CA PRO A 210 -0.27 -13.78 -3.70
C PRO A 210 0.34 -12.80 -4.70
N VAL A 211 0.39 -13.21 -5.97
CA VAL A 211 0.68 -12.36 -7.13
C VAL A 211 -0.38 -12.60 -8.18
N HIS A 212 -1.14 -11.57 -8.50
CA HIS A 212 -2.19 -11.64 -9.52
C HIS A 212 -2.51 -10.25 -10.07
N LYS A 213 -3.29 -10.23 -11.15
CA LYS A 213 -3.85 -9.00 -11.70
C LYS A 213 -4.80 -8.39 -10.67
N ASP A 214 -4.64 -7.10 -10.40
CA ASP A 214 -5.62 -6.33 -9.65
C ASP A 214 -5.46 -4.86 -10.01
N ARG A 215 -6.55 -4.10 -9.98
CA ARG A 215 -6.58 -2.72 -10.47
C ARG A 215 -5.73 -1.79 -9.61
N CYS A 216 -4.86 -0.99 -10.25
CA CYS A 216 -4.25 0.20 -9.64
C CYS A 216 -5.00 1.46 -10.12
#